data_AF-A0A8C0REF5-F1
#
_entry.id   AF-A0A8C0REF5-F1
#
_cell.length_a   1.000
_cell.length_b   1.000
_cell.length_c   1.000
_cell.angle_alpha   90.00
_cell.angle_beta   90.00
_cell.angle_gamma   90.00
#
_symmetry.space_group_name_H-M   'P 1'
#
loop_
_entity.id
_entity.type
_entity.pdbx_description
1 polymer ?
#
loop_
_entity_poly.entity_id
_entity_poly.type
_entity_poly.pdbx_seq_one_letter_code
_entity_poly.pdbx_strand_id
1 'polypeptide(L)'
;GGLKNSKHECTLSSQEYVHELRSGISDEKLLNCLESLRVSLTSNPVSWVNNFGHEGLGLLLDVLEKLLDKKQQENIDKKNQYKLIQCLKAFMNNKFGLQRILGDERSLLLLARAIDPKQPNMMTEIVKILSAICIVGEENILDKLLGAITIAAERNNKERFSPIVEGLENHEALQLQVACMQFINALVTSPYELDFRIHLRNEFLRSGLKTMLPDLKEKENDELDIQLKVFDENKEDDLTELSHRLMYHLLYNMLKDTAAENYLLSILQHFLLIRNDYYIRPQYYKIIEECISQIVLHCSGMDPDFKYRQRLDIDFTHLIDSCVNKAKVEESEQKAAEFSKKFDEEFTARQEAQAELQKREEKIKELESEIQQLRTQMDGKISPEGHGFLGSSGIPGPPPPPPLPGGGTSPPPPPPPAPPLPGGPLPPPPPPLPGIIGIPPPPPPPLFGGPPPPLPPGGGIPPFPGEPLDLPYGMKQKKIYKPEVPMKRINWLKIEPKELSENCFWLKVKEDKFENPDLFAKLALNFATQKKDLAHSEILQLFPISEFSGIISKSGT
;
A
#
# COMPACT_ATOMS: atom_id res chain seq x y z
N GLY A 1 2.16 -65.08 -13.12
CA GLY A 1 2.63 -63.73 -13.41
C GLY A 1 2.09 -62.79 -12.36
N GLY A 2 2.97 -62.07 -11.66
CA GLY A 2 2.58 -61.18 -10.57
C GLY A 2 3.83 -60.53 -9.98
N LEU A 3 4.58 -59.82 -10.82
CA LEU A 3 5.67 -58.95 -10.40
C LEU A 3 5.06 -57.80 -9.58
N LYS A 4 5.14 -57.90 -8.26
CA LYS A 4 5.00 -56.73 -7.39
C LYS A 4 6.24 -55.86 -7.64
N ASN A 5 6.02 -54.71 -8.26
CA ASN A 5 7.02 -53.67 -8.44
C ASN A 5 7.61 -53.25 -7.08
N SER A 6 8.80 -53.77 -6.78
CA SER A 6 9.63 -53.31 -5.66
C SER A 6 10.29 -51.99 -6.04
N LYS A 7 9.55 -50.90 -5.81
CA LYS A 7 10.10 -49.55 -5.62
C LYS A 7 9.34 -48.91 -4.46
N HIS A 8 9.53 -49.44 -3.26
CA HIS A 8 9.36 -48.63 -2.06
C HIS A 8 10.73 -48.01 -1.82
N GLU A 9 10.89 -46.74 -2.18
CA GLU A 9 11.92 -45.91 -1.56
C GLU A 9 11.74 -46.06 -0.06
N CYS A 10 12.72 -46.64 0.62
CA CYS A 10 12.67 -46.83 2.05
C CYS A 10 12.87 -45.45 2.69
N THR A 11 11.77 -44.72 2.90
CA THR A 11 11.78 -43.45 3.61
C THR A 11 12.14 -43.75 5.07
N LEU A 12 13.39 -43.42 5.44
CA LEU A 12 13.86 -43.49 6.82
C LEU A 12 12.85 -42.77 7.73
N SER A 13 12.53 -43.40 8.85
CA SER A 13 11.72 -42.82 9.92
C SER A 13 12.45 -41.65 10.56
N SER A 14 11.72 -40.73 11.19
CA SER A 14 12.33 -39.58 11.88
C SER A 14 13.28 -40.00 13.01
N GLN A 15 13.04 -41.15 13.65
CA GLN A 15 13.88 -41.67 14.73
C GLN A 15 15.18 -42.30 14.21
N GLU A 16 15.18 -42.86 13.00
CA GLU A 16 16.41 -43.32 12.36
C GLU A 16 17.35 -42.14 12.05
N TYR A 17 16.83 -41.01 11.57
CA TYR A 17 17.63 -39.79 11.41
C TYR A 17 18.21 -39.28 12.73
N VAL A 18 17.41 -39.29 13.81
CA VAL A 18 17.89 -38.92 15.15
C VAL A 18 19.04 -39.82 15.58
N HIS A 19 18.92 -41.14 15.38
CA HIS A 19 19.99 -42.09 15.68
C HIS A 19 21.24 -41.84 14.83
N GLU A 20 21.09 -41.62 13.52
CA GLU A 20 22.22 -41.34 12.63
C GLU A 20 22.97 -40.06 13.02
N LEU A 21 22.25 -38.95 13.26
CA LEU A 21 22.85 -37.69 13.70
C LEU A 21 23.58 -37.83 15.04
N ARG A 22 23.04 -38.64 15.96
CA ARG A 22 23.64 -38.93 17.27
C ARG A 22 24.90 -39.80 17.15
N SER A 23 24.96 -40.68 16.16
CA SER A 23 26.02 -41.70 16.04
C SER A 23 27.40 -41.15 15.62
N GLY A 24 27.51 -39.85 15.31
CA GLY A 24 28.79 -39.22 14.98
C GLY A 24 29.35 -39.69 13.64
N ILE A 25 28.50 -39.75 12.61
CA ILE A 25 28.88 -40.11 11.25
C ILE A 25 29.94 -39.17 10.66
N SER A 26 30.72 -39.67 9.69
CA SER A 26 31.74 -38.89 8.99
C SER A 26 31.13 -37.74 8.17
N ASP A 27 31.91 -36.69 7.89
CA ASP A 27 31.40 -35.47 7.25
C ASP A 27 30.75 -35.71 5.87
N GLU A 28 31.24 -36.68 5.10
CA GLU A 28 30.61 -37.09 3.83
C GLU A 28 29.27 -37.81 4.01
N LYS A 29 29.19 -38.69 5.02
CA LYS A 29 27.95 -39.39 5.35
C LYS A 29 26.93 -38.42 5.95
N LEU A 30 27.39 -37.45 6.74
CA LEU A 30 26.58 -36.37 7.27
C LEU A 30 25.90 -35.59 6.15
N LEU A 31 26.64 -35.24 5.09
CA LEU A 31 26.06 -34.52 3.96
C LEU A 31 24.90 -35.29 3.33
N ASN A 32 25.10 -36.58 3.04
CA ASN A 32 24.06 -37.44 2.45
C ASN A 32 22.86 -37.60 3.38
N CYS A 33 23.10 -37.79 4.68
CA CYS A 33 22.07 -37.86 5.71
C CYS A 33 21.23 -36.58 5.74
N LEU A 34 21.88 -35.41 5.76
CA LEU A 34 21.20 -34.10 5.76
C LEU A 34 20.44 -33.82 4.47
N GLU A 35 20.94 -34.25 3.32
CA GLU A 35 20.23 -34.15 2.04
C GLU A 35 18.92 -34.94 2.04
N SER A 36 18.97 -36.18 2.53
CA SER A 36 17.81 -37.04 2.69
C SER A 36 16.83 -36.50 3.76
N LEU A 37 17.37 -36.01 4.88
CA LEU A 37 16.58 -35.41 5.96
C LEU A 37 15.84 -34.14 5.49
N ARG A 38 16.50 -33.25 4.75
CA ARG A 38 15.87 -32.04 4.19
C ARG A 38 14.64 -32.39 3.34
N VAL A 39 14.77 -33.39 2.47
CA VAL A 39 13.66 -33.88 1.64
C VAL A 39 12.55 -34.41 2.55
N SER A 40 12.89 -35.26 3.52
CA SER A 40 11.94 -35.86 4.46
C SER A 40 11.20 -34.81 5.31
N LEU A 41 11.86 -33.74 5.74
CA LEU A 41 11.25 -32.62 6.48
C LEU A 41 10.25 -31.82 5.64
N THR A 42 10.43 -31.80 4.32
CA THR A 42 9.60 -31.03 3.39
C THR A 42 8.44 -31.84 2.82
N SER A 43 8.64 -33.13 2.57
CA SER A 43 7.66 -34.00 1.89
C SER A 43 6.70 -34.71 2.85
N ASN A 44 7.10 -34.96 4.10
CA ASN A 44 6.28 -35.68 5.08
C ASN A 44 5.31 -34.76 5.82
N PRO A 45 4.22 -35.30 6.41
CA PRO A 45 3.27 -34.52 7.18
C PRO A 45 3.90 -33.90 8.44
N VAL A 46 3.27 -32.85 8.97
CA VAL A 46 3.71 -32.16 10.20
C VAL A 46 3.84 -33.13 11.40
N SER A 47 3.05 -34.20 11.46
CA SER A 47 3.20 -35.25 12.49
C SER A 47 4.57 -35.93 12.46
N TRP A 48 5.17 -36.09 11.28
CA TRP A 48 6.53 -36.62 11.13
C TRP A 48 7.57 -35.64 11.69
N VAL A 49 7.39 -34.34 11.39
CA VAL A 49 8.22 -33.24 11.92
C VAL A 49 8.09 -33.14 13.44
N ASN A 50 6.88 -33.34 13.98
CA ASN A 50 6.65 -33.41 15.42
C ASN A 50 7.40 -34.58 16.07
N ASN A 51 7.46 -35.74 15.39
CA ASN A 51 8.18 -36.91 15.88
C ASN A 51 9.71 -36.76 15.79
N PHE A 52 10.22 -36.02 14.81
CA PHE A 52 11.63 -35.58 14.79
C PHE A 52 11.90 -34.59 15.93
N GLY A 53 10.98 -33.63 16.11
CA GLY A 53 10.75 -32.92 17.36
C GLY A 53 11.95 -32.14 17.91
N HIS A 54 11.94 -32.00 19.23
CA HIS A 54 12.97 -31.26 19.98
C HIS A 54 14.32 -31.98 19.96
N GLU A 55 14.32 -33.31 20.00
CA GLU A 55 15.55 -34.11 19.99
C GLU A 55 16.29 -33.97 18.66
N GLY A 56 15.58 -34.12 17.54
CA GLY A 56 16.16 -33.93 16.21
C GLY A 56 16.64 -32.50 15.98
N LEU A 57 15.87 -31.49 16.38
CA LEU A 57 16.31 -30.09 16.33
C LEU A 57 17.59 -29.87 17.14
N GLY A 58 17.63 -30.35 18.39
CA GLY A 58 18.81 -30.22 19.26
C GLY A 58 20.06 -30.80 18.62
N LEU A 59 19.96 -31.99 18.01
CA LEU A 59 21.07 -32.61 17.29
C LEU A 59 21.52 -31.80 16.07
N LEU A 60 20.59 -31.23 15.29
CA LEU A 60 20.95 -30.36 14.17
C LEU A 60 21.72 -29.11 14.65
N LEU A 61 21.29 -28.51 15.76
CA LEU A 61 21.94 -27.35 16.35
C LEU A 61 23.32 -27.70 16.93
N ASP A 62 23.46 -28.84 17.60
CA ASP A 62 24.73 -29.32 18.13
C ASP A 62 25.75 -29.57 17.00
N VAL A 63 25.32 -30.17 15.89
CA VAL A 63 26.18 -30.37 14.71
C VAL A 63 26.54 -29.03 14.08
N LEU A 64 25.58 -28.10 13.94
CA LEU A 64 25.84 -26.76 13.40
C LEU A 64 26.85 -26.00 14.27
N GLU A 65 26.68 -26.02 15.60
CA GLU A 65 27.60 -25.38 16.54
C GLU A 65 29.01 -25.94 16.42
N LYS A 66 29.15 -27.28 16.39
CA LYS A 66 30.44 -27.95 16.20
C LYS A 66 31.11 -27.53 14.89
N LEU A 67 30.35 -27.44 13.80
CA LEU A 67 30.88 -27.01 12.51
C LEU A 67 31.27 -25.53 12.52
N LEU A 68 30.52 -24.65 13.18
CA LEU A 68 30.85 -23.22 13.30
C LEU A 68 32.07 -22.96 14.20
N ASP A 69 32.31 -23.81 15.21
CA ASP A 69 33.48 -23.69 16.10
C ASP A 69 34.78 -24.24 15.48
N LYS A 70 34.70 -24.92 14.33
CA LYS A 70 35.89 -25.48 13.65
C LYS A 70 36.77 -24.35 13.12
N LYS A 71 37.99 -24.23 13.66
CA LYS A 71 38.98 -23.19 13.29
C LYS A 71 39.39 -23.24 11.82
N GLN A 72 39.52 -24.44 11.27
CA GLN A 72 39.88 -24.66 9.87
C GLN A 72 38.69 -25.29 9.16
N GLN A 73 38.06 -24.50 8.28
CA GLN A 73 36.90 -24.90 7.50
C GLN A 73 37.33 -25.56 6.19
N GLU A 74 36.90 -26.80 5.99
CA GLU A 74 37.02 -27.52 4.73
C GLU A 74 35.79 -27.27 3.85
N ASN A 75 35.88 -27.62 2.57
CA ASN A 75 34.76 -27.46 1.64
C ASN A 75 33.54 -28.30 2.07
N ILE A 76 33.78 -29.49 2.61
CA ILE A 76 32.71 -30.37 3.11
C ILE A 76 31.98 -29.77 4.32
N ASP A 77 32.69 -29.08 5.21
CA ASP A 77 32.10 -28.41 6.37
C ASP A 77 31.10 -27.33 5.92
N LYS A 78 31.48 -26.50 4.93
CA LYS A 78 30.61 -25.47 4.35
C LYS A 78 29.37 -26.07 3.70
N LYS A 79 29.51 -27.18 2.98
CA LYS A 79 28.38 -27.92 2.39
C LYS A 79 27.43 -28.45 3.47
N ASN A 80 27.98 -29.01 4.54
CA ASN A 80 27.21 -29.50 5.69
C ASN A 80 26.49 -28.36 6.41
N GLN A 81 27.16 -27.23 6.69
CA GLN A 81 26.55 -26.02 7.25
C GLN A 81 25.37 -25.56 6.40
N TYR A 82 25.58 -25.39 5.09
CA TYR A 82 24.50 -24.96 4.20
C TYR A 82 23.32 -25.94 4.20
N LYS A 83 23.59 -27.25 4.19
CA LYS A 83 22.53 -28.26 4.25
C LYS A 83 21.78 -28.27 5.58
N LEU A 84 22.46 -28.02 6.70
CA LEU A 84 21.85 -27.84 8.02
C LEU A 84 20.89 -26.66 8.01
N ILE A 85 21.30 -25.51 7.46
CA ILE A 85 20.41 -24.34 7.31
C ILE A 85 19.17 -24.69 6.47
N GLN A 86 19.34 -25.45 5.37
CA GLN A 86 18.20 -25.93 4.58
C GLN A 86 17.28 -26.88 5.37
N CYS A 87 17.82 -27.72 6.25
CA CYS A 87 17.03 -28.57 7.13
C CYS A 87 16.26 -27.73 8.16
N LEU A 88 16.90 -26.73 8.78
CA LEU A 88 16.24 -25.81 9.72
C LEU A 88 15.10 -25.03 9.04
N LYS A 89 15.33 -24.55 7.80
CA LYS A 89 14.30 -23.92 6.97
C LYS A 89 13.11 -24.85 6.73
N ALA A 90 13.37 -26.09 6.35
CA ALA A 90 12.31 -27.08 6.13
C ALA A 90 11.55 -27.39 7.43
N PHE A 91 12.27 -27.56 8.54
CA PHE A 91 11.69 -27.82 9.85
C PHE A 91 10.76 -26.69 10.31
N MET A 92 11.13 -25.42 10.09
CA MET A 92 10.32 -24.25 10.48
C MET A 92 9.15 -23.92 9.56
N ASN A 93 9.01 -24.60 8.42
CA ASN A 93 7.94 -24.34 7.45
C ASN A 93 6.55 -24.82 7.91
N ASN A 94 6.33 -24.86 9.22
CA ASN A 94 5.07 -25.19 9.88
C ASN A 94 5.06 -24.56 11.28
N LYS A 95 3.87 -24.34 11.84
CA LYS A 95 3.71 -23.67 13.14
C LYS A 95 4.49 -24.35 14.27
N PHE A 96 4.54 -25.69 14.30
CA PHE A 96 5.25 -26.43 15.34
C PHE A 96 6.76 -26.15 15.29
N GLY A 97 7.38 -26.34 14.13
CA GLY A 97 8.83 -26.18 14.00
C GLY A 97 9.28 -24.74 14.20
N LEU A 98 8.51 -23.76 13.72
CA LEU A 98 8.77 -22.35 13.99
C LEU A 98 8.73 -22.07 15.51
N GLN A 99 7.68 -22.49 16.21
CA GLN A 99 7.55 -22.29 17.66
C GLN A 99 8.68 -22.98 18.45
N ARG A 100 9.17 -24.14 17.98
CA ARG A 100 10.34 -24.79 18.58
C ARG A 100 11.62 -23.98 18.43
N ILE A 101 11.87 -23.41 17.26
CA ILE A 101 13.05 -22.57 17.01
C ILE A 101 12.97 -21.25 17.80
N LEU A 102 11.79 -20.63 17.87
CA LEU A 102 11.59 -19.41 18.67
C LEU A 102 11.71 -19.66 20.19
N GLY A 103 11.39 -20.89 20.63
CA GLY A 103 11.49 -21.30 22.03
C GLY A 103 12.90 -21.69 22.49
N ASP A 104 13.87 -21.85 21.59
CA ASP A 104 15.25 -22.20 21.92
C ASP A 104 16.21 -21.02 21.61
N GLU A 105 16.75 -20.40 22.66
CA GLU A 105 17.67 -19.27 22.54
C GLU A 105 18.94 -19.59 21.74
N ARG A 106 19.40 -20.86 21.77
CA ARG A 106 20.56 -21.29 20.97
C ARG A 106 20.29 -21.18 19.48
N SER A 107 19.04 -21.38 19.05
CA SER A 107 18.68 -21.38 17.63
C SER A 107 18.97 -20.02 16.99
N LEU A 108 18.53 -18.92 17.61
CA LEU A 108 18.76 -17.57 17.08
C LEU A 108 20.25 -17.22 17.09
N LEU A 109 20.97 -17.58 18.15
CA LEU A 109 22.41 -17.35 18.25
C LEU A 109 23.19 -18.09 17.16
N LEU A 110 22.88 -19.37 16.91
CA LEU A 110 23.58 -20.15 15.88
C LEU A 110 23.25 -19.67 14.46
N LEU A 111 22.01 -19.27 14.21
CA LEU A 111 21.65 -18.63 12.94
C LEU A 111 22.40 -17.31 12.74
N ALA A 112 22.48 -16.46 13.77
CA ALA A 112 23.23 -15.21 13.71
C ALA A 112 24.75 -15.44 13.50
N ARG A 113 25.33 -16.43 14.18
CA ARG A 113 26.73 -16.85 14.01
C ARG A 113 27.03 -17.41 12.62
N ALA A 114 26.04 -17.96 11.93
CA ALA A 114 26.19 -18.52 10.61
C ALA A 114 26.10 -17.47 9.47
N ILE A 115 25.82 -16.19 9.79
CA ILE A 115 25.86 -15.08 8.82
C ILE A 115 27.31 -14.87 8.38
N ASP A 116 27.64 -15.34 7.17
CA ASP A 116 28.98 -15.22 6.57
C ASP A 116 28.90 -14.75 5.11
N PRO A 117 29.33 -13.51 4.81
CA PRO A 117 29.37 -12.96 3.44
C PRO A 117 30.17 -13.80 2.45
N LYS A 118 31.12 -14.62 2.93
CA LYS A 118 31.92 -15.52 2.09
C LYS A 118 31.14 -16.75 1.62
N GLN A 119 29.94 -16.98 2.16
CA GLN A 119 29.02 -18.07 1.78
C GLN A 119 27.66 -17.49 1.34
N PRO A 120 27.58 -16.81 0.18
CA PRO A 120 26.44 -15.97 -0.19
C PRO A 120 25.11 -16.75 -0.24
N ASN A 121 25.10 -17.98 -0.75
CA ASN A 121 23.89 -18.81 -0.80
C ASN A 121 23.38 -19.20 0.59
N MET A 122 24.30 -19.55 1.51
CA MET A 122 23.93 -19.90 2.88
C MET A 122 23.45 -18.66 3.64
N MET A 123 24.18 -17.55 3.52
CA MET A 123 23.82 -16.29 4.14
C MET A 123 22.45 -15.79 3.66
N THR A 124 22.16 -15.91 2.35
CA THR A 124 20.84 -15.55 1.78
C THR A 124 19.71 -16.30 2.48
N GLU A 125 19.87 -17.60 2.71
CA GLU A 125 18.86 -18.41 3.40
C GLU A 125 18.73 -18.01 4.88
N ILE A 126 19.85 -17.75 5.56
CA ILE A 126 19.86 -17.33 6.96
C ILE A 126 19.15 -16.00 7.14
N VAL A 127 19.51 -14.96 6.36
CA VAL A 127 18.90 -13.63 6.53
C VAL A 127 17.42 -13.64 6.14
N LYS A 128 16.98 -14.50 5.20
CA LYS A 128 15.56 -14.72 4.90
C LYS A 128 14.82 -15.36 6.09
N ILE A 129 15.43 -16.37 6.72
CA ILE A 129 14.89 -16.99 7.94
C ILE A 129 14.76 -15.94 9.06
N LEU A 130 15.82 -15.17 9.32
CA LEU A 130 15.83 -14.17 10.38
C LEU A 130 14.85 -13.01 10.09
N SER A 131 14.68 -12.62 8.82
CA SER A 131 13.64 -11.66 8.40
C SER A 131 12.25 -12.17 8.74
N ALA A 132 11.94 -13.42 8.40
CA ALA A 132 10.65 -14.02 8.71
C ALA A 132 10.41 -14.13 10.22
N ILE A 133 11.43 -14.50 11.00
CA ILE A 133 11.37 -14.53 12.47
C ILE A 133 11.10 -13.14 13.04
N CYS A 134 11.77 -12.10 12.51
CA CYS A 134 11.59 -10.72 12.93
C CYS A 134 10.17 -10.19 12.68
N ILE A 135 9.54 -10.62 11.57
CA ILE A 135 8.19 -10.19 11.19
C ILE A 135 7.10 -10.97 11.93
N VAL A 136 7.28 -12.29 12.10
CA VAL A 136 6.24 -13.20 12.62
C VAL A 136 6.33 -13.39 14.13
N GLY A 137 7.49 -13.18 14.74
CA GLY A 137 7.68 -13.46 16.16
C GLY A 137 6.88 -12.51 17.05
N GLU A 138 6.57 -13.01 18.24
CA GLU A 138 5.79 -12.31 19.26
C GLU A 138 6.66 -11.27 20.01
N GLU A 139 6.07 -10.57 20.98
CA GLU A 139 6.75 -9.55 21.78
C GLU A 139 8.11 -10.05 22.32
N ASN A 140 9.13 -9.19 22.23
CA ASN A 140 10.54 -9.43 22.61
C ASN A 140 11.38 -10.30 21.66
N ILE A 141 10.84 -10.84 20.56
CA ILE A 141 11.66 -11.63 19.61
C ILE A 141 12.78 -10.78 19.00
N LEU A 142 12.49 -9.51 18.71
CA LEU A 142 13.43 -8.58 18.11
C LEU A 142 14.63 -8.34 19.03
N ASP A 143 14.38 -8.15 20.33
CA ASP A 143 15.45 -7.96 21.32
C ASP A 143 16.33 -9.19 21.44
N LYS A 144 15.73 -10.39 21.46
CA LYS A 144 16.48 -11.66 21.45
C LYS A 144 17.31 -11.82 20.20
N LEU A 145 16.75 -11.48 19.04
CA LEU A 145 17.45 -11.53 17.76
C LEU A 145 18.61 -10.54 17.71
N LEU A 146 18.39 -9.28 18.10
CA LEU A 146 19.44 -8.27 18.18
C LEU A 146 20.53 -8.66 19.19
N GLY A 147 20.16 -9.25 20.32
CA GLY A 147 21.09 -9.82 21.29
C GLY A 147 21.94 -10.93 20.68
N ALA A 148 21.33 -11.88 19.96
CA ALA A 148 22.03 -12.95 19.25
C ALA A 148 23.02 -12.42 18.19
N ILE A 149 22.63 -11.43 17.39
CA ILE A 149 23.51 -10.78 16.40
C ILE A 149 24.67 -10.07 17.09
N THR A 150 24.40 -9.39 18.21
CA THR A 150 25.42 -8.68 19.00
C THR A 150 26.46 -9.67 19.54
N ILE A 151 26.02 -10.75 20.21
CA ILE A 151 26.91 -11.80 20.74
C ILE A 151 27.72 -12.47 19.61
N ALA A 152 27.09 -12.74 18.46
CA ALA A 152 27.76 -13.34 17.31
C ALA A 152 28.89 -12.45 16.75
N ALA A 153 28.67 -11.13 16.74
CA ALA A 153 29.64 -10.17 16.24
C ALA A 153 30.78 -9.89 17.21
N GLU A 154 30.48 -9.81 18.52
CA GLU A 154 31.49 -9.69 19.58
C GLU A 154 32.51 -10.83 19.53
N ARG A 155 32.05 -12.07 19.28
CA ARG A 155 32.94 -13.23 19.12
C ARG A 155 33.93 -13.08 17.96
N ASN A 156 33.62 -12.24 16.98
CA ASN A 156 34.46 -11.97 15.81
C ASN A 156 35.14 -10.60 15.86
N ASN A 157 35.02 -9.85 16.96
CA ASN A 157 35.50 -8.46 17.09
C ASN A 157 35.05 -7.55 15.94
N LYS A 158 33.79 -7.69 15.51
CA LYS A 158 33.17 -6.87 14.46
C LYS A 158 31.97 -6.12 15.02
N GLU A 159 31.58 -5.04 14.35
CA GLU A 159 30.27 -4.42 14.58
C GLU A 159 29.14 -5.36 14.17
N ARG A 160 28.03 -5.33 14.90
CA ARG A 160 26.96 -6.32 14.79
C ARG A 160 26.27 -6.36 13.43
N PHE A 161 26.25 -5.25 12.71
CA PHE A 161 25.65 -5.16 11.39
C PHE A 161 26.67 -5.24 10.24
N SER A 162 27.98 -5.25 10.52
CA SER A 162 29.04 -5.32 9.50
C SER A 162 28.86 -6.51 8.56
N PRO A 163 28.64 -7.77 9.02
CA PRO A 163 28.47 -8.89 8.09
C PRO A 163 27.25 -8.74 7.16
N ILE A 164 26.17 -8.12 7.64
CA ILE A 164 24.95 -7.93 6.84
C ILE A 164 25.21 -6.89 5.75
N VAL A 165 25.89 -5.79 6.09
CA VAL A 165 26.26 -4.73 5.15
C VAL A 165 27.31 -5.23 4.14
N GLU A 166 28.30 -6.01 4.57
CA GLU A 166 29.26 -6.70 3.69
C GLU A 166 28.53 -7.58 2.64
N GLY A 167 27.40 -8.19 3.00
CA GLY A 167 26.57 -8.96 2.05
C GLY A 167 25.96 -8.13 0.92
N LEU A 168 25.74 -6.82 1.15
CA LEU A 168 25.26 -5.88 0.12
C LEU A 168 26.37 -5.47 -0.85
N GLU A 169 27.64 -5.61 -0.49
CA GLU A 169 28.78 -5.25 -1.34
C GLU A 169 29.06 -6.29 -2.43
N ASN A 170 28.55 -7.51 -2.28
CA ASN A 170 28.77 -8.56 -3.27
C ASN A 170 27.97 -8.31 -4.56
N HIS A 171 28.59 -7.64 -5.54
CA HIS A 171 27.94 -7.26 -6.79
C HIS A 171 27.48 -8.45 -7.66
N GLU A 172 28.08 -9.63 -7.48
CA GLU A 172 27.73 -10.85 -8.22
C GLU A 172 26.53 -11.58 -7.62
N ALA A 173 26.19 -11.32 -6.35
CA ALA A 173 25.17 -12.05 -5.60
C ALA A 173 23.90 -11.20 -5.38
N LEU A 174 23.20 -10.84 -6.44
CA LEU A 174 22.01 -9.98 -6.38
C LEU A 174 20.93 -10.49 -5.40
N GLN A 175 20.71 -11.81 -5.35
CA GLN A 175 19.77 -12.44 -4.42
C GLN A 175 20.18 -12.26 -2.94
N LEU A 176 21.49 -12.23 -2.65
CA LEU A 176 21.98 -11.91 -1.31
C LEU A 176 21.70 -10.44 -0.99
N GLN A 177 21.94 -9.53 -1.95
CA GLN A 177 21.72 -8.10 -1.73
C GLN A 177 20.26 -7.80 -1.39
N VAL A 178 19.33 -8.36 -2.16
CA VAL A 178 17.89 -8.28 -1.89
C VAL A 178 17.57 -8.80 -0.49
N ALA A 179 18.08 -9.98 -0.14
CA ALA A 179 17.82 -10.62 1.13
C ALA A 179 18.40 -9.84 2.33
N CYS A 180 19.59 -9.25 2.19
CA CYS A 180 20.18 -8.37 3.19
C CYS A 180 19.34 -7.10 3.36
N MET A 181 18.92 -6.45 2.26
CA MET A 181 18.10 -5.24 2.33
C MET A 181 16.73 -5.53 2.96
N GLN A 182 16.12 -6.66 2.60
CA GLN A 182 14.89 -7.16 3.23
C GLN A 182 15.08 -7.38 4.74
N PHE A 183 16.22 -7.94 5.16
CA PHE A 183 16.49 -8.16 6.58
C PHE A 183 16.70 -6.86 7.35
N ILE A 184 17.40 -5.90 6.75
CA ILE A 184 17.53 -4.54 7.31
C ILE A 184 16.15 -3.91 7.49
N ASN A 185 15.29 -3.99 6.47
CA ASN A 185 13.91 -3.49 6.55
C ASN A 185 13.10 -4.17 7.64
N ALA A 186 13.21 -5.50 7.78
CA ALA A 186 12.53 -6.23 8.85
C ALA A 186 12.95 -5.73 10.24
N LEU A 187 14.25 -5.52 10.46
CA LEU A 187 14.77 -5.03 11.75
C LEU A 187 14.39 -3.57 12.04
N VAL A 188 14.38 -2.69 11.03
CA VAL A 188 14.13 -1.26 11.20
C VAL A 188 12.64 -0.92 11.25
N THR A 189 11.78 -1.71 10.59
CA THR A 189 10.32 -1.48 10.58
C THR A 189 9.59 -2.22 11.70
N SER A 190 10.20 -3.24 12.31
CA SER A 190 9.58 -4.03 13.38
C SER A 190 9.33 -3.25 14.69
N PRO A 191 10.20 -2.34 15.17
CA PRO A 191 9.94 -1.59 16.39
C PRO A 191 8.78 -0.59 16.33
N TYR A 192 7.99 -0.55 17.40
CA TYR A 192 6.97 0.50 17.59
C TYR A 192 7.56 1.86 17.98
N GLU A 193 8.67 1.88 18.72
CA GLU A 193 9.27 3.11 19.24
C GLU A 193 10.11 3.82 18.17
N LEU A 194 9.75 5.07 17.83
CA LEU A 194 10.46 5.91 16.85
C LEU A 194 11.96 6.02 17.16
N ASP A 195 12.30 6.26 18.43
CA ASP A 195 13.69 6.42 18.87
C ASP A 195 14.53 5.17 18.58
N PHE A 196 13.92 3.98 18.71
CA PHE A 196 14.59 2.71 18.45
C PHE A 196 14.73 2.44 16.94
N ARG A 197 13.70 2.75 16.12
CA ARG A 197 13.80 2.68 14.65
C ARG A 197 14.92 3.57 14.11
N ILE A 198 14.97 4.82 14.56
CA ILE A 198 16.02 5.79 14.19
C ILE A 198 17.39 5.28 14.64
N HIS A 199 17.52 4.73 15.85
CA HIS A 199 18.76 4.17 16.36
C HIS A 199 19.31 3.07 15.45
N LEU A 200 18.48 2.05 15.15
CA LEU A 200 18.87 0.93 14.28
C LEU A 200 19.24 1.40 12.86
N ARG A 201 18.42 2.27 12.27
CA ARG A 201 18.69 2.82 10.92
C ARG A 201 20.05 3.54 10.90
N ASN A 202 20.30 4.40 11.87
CA ASN A 202 21.55 5.16 11.94
C ASN A 202 22.76 4.25 12.17
N GLU A 203 22.60 3.15 12.90
CA GLU A 203 23.66 2.15 13.08
C GLU A 203 24.01 1.44 11.77
N PHE A 204 23.02 0.99 10.99
CA PHE A 204 23.26 0.43 9.66
C PHE A 204 23.95 1.44 8.72
N LEU A 205 23.51 2.70 8.73
CA LEU A 205 24.13 3.76 7.93
C LEU A 205 25.60 3.99 8.31
N ARG A 206 25.93 3.97 9.61
CA ARG A 206 27.33 4.06 10.10
C ARG A 206 28.16 2.81 9.80
N SER A 207 27.53 1.64 9.76
CA SER A 207 28.16 0.36 9.41
C SER A 207 28.53 0.26 7.92
N GLY A 208 28.27 1.29 7.11
CA GLY A 208 28.63 1.36 5.69
C GLY A 208 27.43 1.37 4.73
N LEU A 209 26.19 1.16 5.20
CA LEU A 209 25.03 1.14 4.29
C LEU A 209 24.89 2.45 3.50
N LYS A 210 25.18 3.60 4.13
CA LYS A 210 25.02 4.92 3.50
C LYS A 210 25.79 5.06 2.19
N THR A 211 27.01 4.53 2.13
CA THR A 211 27.87 4.63 0.93
C THR A 211 27.44 3.68 -0.16
N MET A 212 26.76 2.58 0.19
CA MET A 212 26.31 1.54 -0.76
C MET A 212 24.97 1.87 -1.42
N LEU A 213 24.11 2.68 -0.77
CA LEU A 213 22.77 2.99 -1.28
C LEU A 213 22.74 3.56 -2.72
N PRO A 214 23.64 4.47 -3.14
CA PRO A 214 23.66 4.94 -4.53
C PRO A 214 23.88 3.79 -5.52
N ASP A 215 24.91 2.97 -5.32
CA ASP A 215 25.25 1.85 -6.19
C ASP A 215 24.15 0.78 -6.23
N LEU A 216 23.45 0.57 -5.11
CA LEU A 216 22.30 -0.35 -5.06
C LEU A 216 21.10 0.16 -5.86
N LYS A 217 20.87 1.49 -5.90
CA LYS A 217 19.79 2.13 -6.66
C LYS A 217 20.01 2.14 -8.16
N GLU A 218 21.25 1.97 -8.62
CA GLU A 218 21.57 1.88 -10.06
C GLU A 218 21.38 0.46 -10.62
N LYS A 219 21.10 -0.54 -9.78
CA LYS A 219 20.92 -1.92 -10.23
C LYS A 219 19.53 -2.12 -10.83
N GLU A 220 19.46 -2.72 -12.00
CA GLU A 220 18.19 -3.14 -12.63
C GLU A 220 17.62 -4.38 -11.94
N ASN A 221 16.95 -4.20 -10.79
CA ASN A 221 16.30 -5.29 -10.07
C ASN A 221 15.05 -4.86 -9.29
N ASP A 222 13.87 -5.23 -9.81
CA ASP A 222 12.57 -4.89 -9.22
C ASP A 222 12.45 -5.27 -7.74
N GLU A 223 12.99 -6.42 -7.32
CA GLU A 223 12.88 -6.90 -5.93
C GLU A 223 13.72 -6.04 -4.99
N LEU A 224 14.93 -5.66 -5.40
CA LEU A 224 15.80 -4.74 -4.67
C LEU A 224 15.21 -3.34 -4.61
N ASP A 225 14.67 -2.85 -5.73
CA ASP A 225 14.01 -1.54 -5.82
C ASP A 225 12.84 -1.42 -4.84
N ILE A 226 12.04 -2.49 -4.73
CA ILE A 226 10.97 -2.56 -3.71
C ILE A 226 11.56 -2.42 -2.31
N GLN A 227 12.65 -3.13 -1.98
CA GLN A 227 13.25 -3.04 -0.65
C GLN A 227 13.87 -1.67 -0.37
N LEU A 228 14.53 -1.05 -1.34
CA LEU A 228 15.08 0.30 -1.21
C LEU A 228 13.98 1.35 -1.02
N LYS A 229 12.88 1.21 -1.77
CA LYS A 229 11.71 2.07 -1.61
C LYS A 229 11.09 1.95 -0.22
N VAL A 230 10.89 0.72 0.30
CA VAL A 230 10.39 0.49 1.66
C VAL A 230 11.29 1.15 2.72
N PHE A 231 12.61 1.07 2.53
CA PHE A 231 13.57 1.70 3.44
C PHE A 231 13.46 3.23 3.44
N ASP A 232 13.36 3.84 2.25
CA ASP A 232 13.25 5.28 2.07
C ASP A 232 11.89 5.80 2.58
N GLU A 233 10.78 5.16 2.24
CA GLU A 233 9.43 5.55 2.72
C GLU A 233 9.35 5.52 4.25
N ASN A 234 9.82 4.44 4.88
CA ASN A 234 9.86 4.34 6.34
C ASN A 234 10.78 5.39 6.99
N LYS A 235 11.86 5.81 6.31
CA LYS A 235 12.72 6.89 6.79
C LYS A 235 12.01 8.25 6.74
N GLU A 236 11.26 8.53 5.69
CA GLU A 236 10.50 9.78 5.56
C GLU A 236 9.29 9.83 6.50
N ASP A 237 8.66 8.69 6.77
CA ASP A 237 7.63 8.55 7.81
C ASP A 237 8.19 8.86 9.21
N ASP A 238 9.35 8.28 9.55
CA ASP A 238 10.04 8.56 10.81
C ASP A 238 10.44 10.04 10.94
N LEU A 239 10.88 10.67 9.84
CA LEU A 239 11.20 12.10 9.83
C LEU A 239 9.96 12.96 10.09
N THR A 240 8.83 12.58 9.50
CA THR A 240 7.54 13.25 9.70
C THR A 240 7.08 13.12 11.16
N GLU A 241 7.14 11.91 11.73
CA GLU A 241 6.81 11.66 13.15
C GLU A 241 7.73 12.46 14.09
N LEU A 242 9.05 12.46 13.81
CA LEU A 242 10.04 13.22 14.57
C LEU A 242 9.76 14.72 14.50
N SER A 243 9.43 15.25 13.32
CA SER A 243 9.13 16.67 13.13
C SER A 243 7.93 17.13 13.97
N HIS A 244 6.88 16.30 14.03
CA HIS A 244 5.73 16.56 14.90
C HIS A 244 6.14 16.56 16.38
N ARG A 245 6.93 15.58 16.84
CA ARG A 245 7.40 15.51 18.23
C ARG A 245 8.27 16.71 18.60
N LEU A 246 9.20 17.11 17.74
CA LEU A 246 10.10 18.23 17.97
C LEU A 246 9.37 19.58 17.92
N MET A 247 8.37 19.78 17.05
CA MET A 247 7.65 21.06 16.98
C MET A 247 6.94 21.38 18.30
N TYR A 248 6.18 20.44 18.86
CA TYR A 248 5.50 20.64 20.15
C TYR A 248 6.49 20.70 21.31
N HIS A 249 7.51 19.82 21.31
CA HIS A 249 8.46 19.76 22.41
C HIS A 249 9.40 20.97 22.44
N LEU A 250 9.77 21.53 21.29
CA LEU A 250 10.56 22.75 21.19
C LEU A 250 9.74 23.96 21.64
N LEU A 251 8.48 24.10 21.19
CA LEU A 251 7.60 25.19 21.63
C LEU A 251 7.34 25.12 23.14
N TYR A 252 7.06 23.91 23.65
CA TYR A 252 6.88 23.68 25.09
C TYR A 252 8.17 23.99 25.85
N ASN A 253 9.33 23.46 25.45
CA ASN A 253 10.60 23.74 26.13
C ASN A 253 11.03 25.21 26.07
N MET A 254 10.68 25.92 24.99
CA MET A 254 10.94 27.37 24.87
C MET A 254 10.08 28.20 25.82
N LEU A 255 8.88 27.74 26.15
CA LEU A 255 7.88 28.50 26.91
C LEU A 255 7.73 28.00 28.34
N LYS A 256 8.21 26.79 28.65
CA LYS A 256 8.19 26.18 29.99
C LYS A 256 8.89 27.08 31.00
N ASP A 257 8.27 27.25 32.16
CA ASP A 257 8.74 28.12 33.26
C ASP A 257 8.80 29.62 32.89
N THR A 258 8.14 30.02 31.79
CA THR A 258 7.95 31.43 31.42
C THR A 258 6.50 31.86 31.61
N ALA A 259 6.25 33.17 31.69
CA ALA A 259 4.89 33.71 31.74
C ALA A 259 4.04 33.36 30.50
N ALA A 260 4.68 32.95 29.39
CA ALA A 260 4.01 32.61 28.14
C ALA A 260 3.47 31.17 28.06
N GLU A 261 3.86 30.29 28.99
CA GLU A 261 3.36 28.91 29.08
C GLU A 261 1.83 28.84 29.15
N ASN A 262 1.24 29.70 30.00
CA ASN A 262 -0.21 29.77 30.21
C ASN A 262 -0.95 30.27 28.96
N TYR A 263 -0.33 31.15 28.16
CA TYR A 263 -0.93 31.64 26.92
C TYR A 263 -0.94 30.54 25.84
N LEU A 264 0.14 29.76 25.72
CA LEU A 264 0.16 28.60 24.82
C LEU A 264 -0.91 27.57 25.21
N LEU A 265 -1.01 27.23 26.50
CA LEU A 265 -2.02 26.30 27.00
C LEU A 265 -3.44 26.81 26.70
N SER A 266 -3.69 28.10 26.92
CA SER A 266 -4.97 28.73 26.59
C SER A 266 -5.27 28.66 25.09
N ILE A 267 -4.30 28.95 24.21
CA ILE A 267 -4.48 28.86 22.74
C ILE A 267 -4.88 27.44 22.34
N LEU A 268 -4.18 26.42 22.85
CA LEU A 268 -4.48 25.01 22.57
C LEU A 268 -5.87 24.60 23.09
N GLN A 269 -6.27 25.08 24.27
CA GLN A 269 -7.63 24.86 24.79
C GLN A 269 -8.69 25.48 23.88
N HIS A 270 -8.47 26.67 23.33
CA HIS A 270 -9.40 27.30 22.38
C HIS A 270 -9.48 26.55 21.05
N PHE A 271 -8.39 25.93 20.58
CA PHE A 271 -8.42 25.06 19.39
C PHE A 271 -9.35 23.86 19.58
N LEU A 272 -9.40 23.29 20.79
CA LEU A 272 -10.33 22.20 21.13
C LEU A 272 -11.81 22.65 21.11
N LEU A 273 -12.09 23.95 21.27
CA LEU A 273 -13.43 24.53 21.22
C LEU A 273 -13.90 24.87 19.80
N ILE A 274 -13.03 24.76 18.79
CA ILE A 274 -13.41 25.01 17.39
C ILE A 274 -14.43 23.95 16.95
N ARG A 275 -15.54 24.44 16.39
CA ARG A 275 -16.68 23.61 15.98
C ARG A 275 -16.23 22.43 15.12
N ASN A 276 -16.72 21.24 15.45
CA ASN A 276 -16.43 19.99 14.74
C ASN A 276 -17.28 19.82 13.48
N ASP A 277 -17.09 20.73 12.53
CA ASP A 277 -17.78 20.73 11.24
C ASP A 277 -16.75 20.57 10.11
N TYR A 278 -17.00 19.64 9.20
CA TYR A 278 -16.07 19.25 8.14
C TYR A 278 -15.69 20.42 7.21
N TYR A 279 -16.65 21.30 6.89
CA TYR A 279 -16.42 22.41 5.96
C TYR A 279 -15.93 23.68 6.64
N ILE A 280 -16.33 23.88 7.91
CA ILE A 280 -16.13 25.14 8.62
C ILE A 280 -14.88 25.09 9.50
N ARG A 281 -14.51 23.92 10.03
CA ARG A 281 -13.28 23.75 10.83
C ARG A 281 -12.02 24.17 10.06
N PRO A 282 -11.81 23.81 8.77
CA PRO A 282 -10.67 24.31 8.01
C PRO A 282 -10.65 25.84 7.87
N GLN A 283 -11.81 26.50 7.80
CA GLN A 283 -11.89 27.96 7.69
C GLN A 283 -11.48 28.66 8.99
N TYR A 284 -11.85 28.11 10.15
CA TYR A 284 -11.36 28.61 11.44
C TYR A 284 -9.84 28.52 11.54
N TYR A 285 -9.26 27.37 11.18
CA TYR A 285 -7.81 27.20 11.20
C TYR A 285 -7.09 28.09 10.19
N LYS A 286 -7.69 28.34 9.01
CA LYS A 286 -7.16 29.27 8.01
C LYS A 286 -7.13 30.71 8.52
N ILE A 287 -8.21 31.18 9.18
CA ILE A 287 -8.24 32.53 9.77
C ILE A 287 -7.22 32.64 10.90
N ILE A 288 -7.13 31.62 11.77
CA ILE A 288 -6.18 31.57 12.88
C ILE A 288 -4.73 31.62 12.36
N GLU A 289 -4.41 30.84 11.32
CA GLU A 289 -3.09 30.82 10.69
C GLU A 289 -2.73 32.19 10.12
N GLU A 290 -3.63 32.80 9.34
CA GLU A 290 -3.40 34.14 8.78
C GLU A 290 -3.21 35.20 9.89
N CYS A 291 -3.98 35.14 10.98
CA CYS A 291 -3.80 36.02 12.13
C CYS A 291 -2.45 35.80 12.83
N ILE A 292 -2.05 34.55 13.06
CA ILE A 292 -0.74 34.21 13.67
C ILE A 292 0.39 34.69 12.75
N SER A 293 0.28 34.44 11.45
CA SER A 293 1.25 34.87 10.44
C SER A 293 1.39 36.39 10.40
N GLN A 294 0.30 37.16 10.45
CA GLN A 294 0.36 38.63 10.52
C GLN A 294 0.94 39.16 11.83
N ILE A 295 0.66 38.50 12.96
CA ILE A 295 1.21 38.89 14.28
C ILE A 295 2.70 38.60 14.36
N VAL A 296 3.13 37.42 13.90
CA VAL A 296 4.52 36.93 14.04
C VAL A 296 5.44 37.47 12.94
N LEU A 297 4.94 37.64 11.71
CA LEU A 297 5.72 38.06 10.53
C LEU A 297 5.54 39.55 10.19
N HIS A 298 5.14 40.38 11.15
CA HIS A 298 4.84 41.80 10.92
C HIS A 298 5.97 42.50 10.13
N CYS A 299 5.59 43.19 9.05
CA CYS A 299 6.42 43.62 7.89
C CYS A 299 7.59 44.57 8.18
N SER A 300 8.01 44.75 9.43
CA SER A 300 9.09 45.67 9.80
C SER A 300 10.04 45.09 10.87
N GLY A 301 9.86 43.83 11.31
CA GLY A 301 10.69 43.25 12.37
C GLY A 301 10.58 43.98 13.72
N MET A 302 9.49 44.75 13.90
CA MET A 302 9.15 45.45 15.14
C MET A 302 7.98 44.73 15.80
N ASP A 303 8.08 44.52 17.12
CA ASP A 303 7.04 43.87 17.91
C ASP A 303 5.69 44.62 17.82
N PRO A 304 4.54 43.91 17.81
CA PRO A 304 3.22 44.51 17.91
C PRO A 304 3.06 45.40 19.16
N ASP A 305 2.25 46.45 19.08
CA ASP A 305 1.96 47.29 20.25
C ASP A 305 1.06 46.56 21.26
N PHE A 306 1.68 45.96 22.28
CA PHE A 306 1.01 45.21 23.34
C PHE A 306 0.21 46.08 24.34
N LYS A 307 0.26 47.42 24.24
CA LYS A 307 -0.46 48.34 25.15
C LYS A 307 -1.85 48.72 24.66
N TYR A 308 -2.21 48.37 23.41
CA TYR A 308 -3.54 48.65 22.87
C TYR A 308 -4.60 47.75 23.53
N ARG A 309 -5.46 48.37 24.33
CA ARG A 309 -6.54 47.71 25.10
C ARG A 309 -7.91 47.74 24.39
N GLN A 310 -7.94 48.17 23.13
CA GLN A 310 -9.12 48.07 22.26
C GLN A 310 -8.92 46.91 21.30
N ARG A 311 -10.03 46.21 21.01
CA ARG A 311 -10.11 45.07 20.09
C ARG A 311 -9.15 45.27 18.92
N LEU A 312 -8.36 44.24 18.60
CA LEU A 312 -7.74 44.10 17.29
C LEU A 312 -8.87 44.28 16.26
N ASP A 313 -8.98 45.47 15.71
CA ASP A 313 -10.00 45.83 14.71
C ASP A 313 -9.51 45.27 13.37
N ILE A 314 -9.47 43.94 13.30
CA ILE A 314 -9.14 43.22 12.08
C ILE A 314 -10.43 43.23 11.28
N ASP A 315 -10.50 44.12 10.29
CA ASP A 315 -11.59 44.13 9.31
C ASP A 315 -11.48 42.88 8.42
N PHE A 316 -12.16 41.82 8.86
CA PHE A 316 -12.26 40.57 8.11
C PHE A 316 -13.09 40.72 6.83
N THR A 317 -13.80 41.83 6.62
CA THR A 317 -14.65 42.02 5.43
C THR A 317 -13.79 41.99 4.16
N HIS A 318 -12.68 42.73 4.15
CA HIS A 318 -11.75 42.74 3.02
C HIS A 318 -10.95 41.43 2.87
N LEU A 319 -10.65 40.74 3.97
CA LEU A 319 -9.93 39.45 3.96
C LEU A 319 -10.82 38.31 3.45
N ILE A 320 -12.09 38.28 3.85
CA ILE A 320 -13.11 37.35 3.35
C ILE A 320 -13.40 37.66 1.88
N ASP A 321 -13.60 38.92 1.50
CA ASP A 321 -13.85 39.30 0.11
C ASP A 321 -12.63 39.03 -0.77
N SER A 322 -11.42 39.29 -0.29
CA SER A 322 -10.18 38.95 -1.01
C SER A 322 -9.99 37.44 -1.14
N CYS A 323 -10.26 36.66 -0.08
CA CYS A 323 -10.21 35.20 -0.14
C CYS A 323 -11.28 34.63 -1.09
N VAL A 324 -12.49 35.18 -1.09
CA VAL A 324 -13.58 34.78 -1.98
C VAL A 324 -13.28 35.18 -3.42
N ASN A 325 -12.74 36.38 -3.64
CA ASN A 325 -12.33 36.83 -4.97
C ASN A 325 -11.15 36.02 -5.50
N LYS A 326 -10.16 35.70 -4.66
CA LYS A 326 -9.04 34.83 -5.02
C LYS A 326 -9.50 33.41 -5.36
N ALA A 327 -10.41 32.84 -4.55
CA ALA A 327 -11.01 31.53 -4.85
C ALA A 327 -11.82 31.54 -6.16
N LYS A 328 -12.54 32.64 -6.44
CA LYS A 328 -13.26 32.80 -7.72
C LYS A 328 -12.31 32.98 -8.91
N VAL A 329 -11.18 33.68 -8.72
CA VAL A 329 -10.14 33.84 -9.75
C VAL A 329 -9.51 32.48 -10.04
N GLU A 330 -9.09 31.74 -9.02
CA GLU A 330 -8.55 30.38 -9.16
C GLU A 330 -9.57 29.43 -9.84
N GLU A 331 -10.85 29.49 -9.47
CA GLU A 331 -11.91 28.71 -10.15
C GLU A 331 -12.08 29.12 -11.63
N SER A 332 -11.96 30.42 -11.93
CA SER A 332 -12.06 30.93 -13.30
C SER A 332 -10.84 30.58 -14.16
N GLU A 333 -9.64 30.59 -13.57
CA GLU A 333 -8.39 30.17 -14.21
C GLU A 333 -8.40 28.66 -14.48
N GLN A 334 -8.91 27.87 -13.53
CA GLN A 334 -9.13 26.43 -13.70
C GLN A 334 -10.07 26.15 -14.88
N LYS A 335 -11.21 26.86 -14.95
CA LYS A 335 -12.15 26.74 -16.07
C LYS A 335 -11.54 27.22 -17.38
N ALA A 336 -10.75 28.29 -17.38
CA ALA A 336 -10.04 28.76 -18.56
C ALA A 336 -9.01 27.74 -19.05
N ALA A 337 -8.28 27.09 -18.14
CA ALA A 337 -7.36 26.00 -18.45
C ALA A 337 -8.10 24.77 -19.01
N GLU A 338 -9.26 24.41 -18.45
CA GLU A 338 -10.11 23.35 -18.99
C GLU A 338 -10.64 23.67 -20.40
N PHE A 339 -11.05 24.91 -20.66
CA PHE A 339 -11.46 25.34 -21.99
C PHE A 339 -10.29 25.39 -22.97
N SER A 340 -9.11 25.85 -22.55
CA SER A 340 -7.90 25.82 -23.37
C SER A 340 -7.54 24.39 -23.76
N LYS A 341 -7.59 23.47 -22.79
CA LYS A 341 -7.32 22.05 -23.04
C LYS A 341 -8.31 21.45 -24.04
N LYS A 342 -9.62 21.73 -23.88
CA LYS A 342 -10.64 21.30 -24.84
C LYS A 342 -10.44 21.91 -26.23
N PHE A 343 -9.99 23.16 -26.29
CA PHE A 343 -9.70 23.80 -27.57
C PHE A 343 -8.51 23.14 -28.27
N ASP A 344 -7.44 22.82 -27.54
CA ASP A 344 -6.27 22.13 -28.09
C ASP A 344 -6.62 20.70 -28.56
N GLU A 345 -7.47 19.99 -27.80
CA GLU A 345 -8.00 18.67 -28.16
C GLU A 345 -8.84 18.74 -29.46
N GLU A 346 -9.78 19.68 -29.56
CA GLU A 346 -10.60 19.89 -30.77
C GLU A 346 -9.79 20.37 -31.96
N PHE A 347 -8.80 21.24 -31.74
CA PHE A 347 -7.90 21.72 -32.79
C PHE A 347 -7.08 20.57 -33.37
N THR A 348 -6.54 19.69 -32.50
CA THR A 348 -5.81 18.50 -32.91
C THR A 348 -6.71 17.53 -33.67
N ALA A 349 -7.90 17.23 -33.15
CA ALA A 349 -8.89 16.37 -33.81
C ALA A 349 -9.29 16.91 -35.20
N ARG A 350 -9.43 18.23 -35.35
CA ARG A 350 -9.73 18.86 -36.64
C ARG A 350 -8.57 18.75 -37.63
N GLN A 351 -7.33 18.87 -37.15
CA GLN A 351 -6.14 18.72 -37.97
C GLN A 351 -5.97 17.27 -38.46
N GLU A 352 -6.20 16.30 -37.58
CA GLU A 352 -6.21 14.87 -37.92
C GLU A 352 -7.32 14.54 -38.93
N ALA A 353 -8.52 15.08 -38.72
CA ALA A 353 -9.64 14.89 -39.65
C ALA A 353 -9.33 15.49 -41.04
N GLN A 354 -8.69 16.66 -41.12
CA GLN A 354 -8.25 17.25 -42.38
C GLN A 354 -7.19 16.41 -43.08
N ALA A 355 -6.22 15.85 -42.33
CA ALA A 355 -5.19 14.98 -42.89
C ALA A 355 -5.79 13.67 -43.44
N GLU A 356 -6.75 13.06 -42.72
CA GLU A 356 -7.46 11.87 -43.22
C GLU A 356 -8.31 12.21 -44.45
N LEU A 357 -8.93 13.39 -44.51
CA LEU A 357 -9.71 13.84 -45.68
C LEU A 357 -8.81 14.02 -46.91
N GLN A 358 -7.63 14.64 -46.76
CA GLN A 358 -6.64 14.75 -47.85
C GLN A 358 -6.18 13.38 -48.34
N LYS A 359 -5.90 12.46 -47.43
CA LYS A 359 -5.54 11.08 -47.77
C LYS A 359 -6.65 10.34 -48.53
N ARG A 360 -7.91 10.59 -48.17
CA ARG A 360 -9.08 10.05 -48.90
C ARG A 360 -9.20 10.67 -50.29
N GLU A 361 -8.99 11.99 -50.43
CA GLU A 361 -9.00 12.68 -51.73
C GLU A 361 -7.89 12.19 -52.66
N GLU A 362 -6.68 11.98 -52.15
CA GLU A 362 -5.58 11.39 -52.92
C GLU A 362 -5.94 9.99 -53.42
N LYS A 363 -6.55 9.17 -52.56
CA LYS A 363 -7.00 7.83 -52.92
C LYS A 363 -8.16 7.83 -53.92
N ILE A 364 -9.06 8.82 -53.83
CA ILE A 364 -10.11 9.03 -54.84
C ILE A 364 -9.47 9.38 -56.18
N LYS A 365 -8.50 10.30 -56.22
CA LYS A 365 -7.78 10.64 -57.46
C LYS A 365 -7.06 9.45 -58.06
N GLU A 366 -6.44 8.61 -57.23
CA GLU A 366 -5.78 7.38 -57.68
C GLU A 366 -6.78 6.40 -58.31
N LEU A 367 -7.90 6.15 -57.64
CA LEU A 367 -8.98 5.30 -58.15
C LEU A 367 -9.65 5.89 -59.40
N GLU A 368 -9.83 7.21 -59.47
CA GLU A 368 -10.33 7.90 -60.67
C GLU A 368 -9.37 7.75 -61.85
N SER A 369 -8.07 7.87 -61.61
CA SER A 369 -7.02 7.57 -62.60
C SER A 369 -7.09 6.11 -63.08
N GLU A 370 -7.28 5.17 -62.16
CA GLU A 370 -7.40 3.74 -62.48
C GLU A 370 -8.69 3.44 -63.28
N ILE A 371 -9.82 4.05 -62.89
CA ILE A 371 -11.08 4.00 -63.67
C ILE A 371 -10.87 4.61 -65.06
N GLN A 372 -10.14 5.72 -65.18
CA GLN A 372 -9.89 6.36 -66.47
C GLN A 372 -8.99 5.49 -67.36
N GLN A 373 -7.98 4.83 -66.81
CA GLN A 373 -7.15 3.86 -67.52
C GLN A 373 -7.97 2.64 -67.99
N LEU A 374 -8.83 2.10 -67.12
CA LEU A 374 -9.75 1.00 -67.46
C LEU A 374 -10.80 1.40 -68.50
N ARG A 375 -11.33 2.63 -68.43
CA ARG A 375 -12.20 3.20 -69.47
C ARG A 375 -11.46 3.37 -70.78
N THR A 376 -10.21 3.83 -70.77
CA THR A 376 -9.39 3.96 -71.99
C THR A 376 -9.10 2.58 -72.61
N GLN A 377 -9.03 1.51 -71.81
CA GLN A 377 -9.00 0.13 -72.33
C GLN A 377 -10.35 -0.34 -72.90
N MET A 378 -11.48 0.14 -72.39
CA MET A 378 -12.82 -0.21 -72.88
C MET A 378 -13.30 0.65 -74.07
N ASP A 379 -12.85 1.90 -74.21
CA ASP A 379 -13.33 2.88 -75.21
C ASP A 379 -12.51 2.88 -76.53
N GLY A 380 -11.64 1.88 -76.73
CA GLY A 380 -11.14 1.47 -78.06
C GLY A 380 -12.22 0.88 -78.98
N LYS A 381 -13.49 0.95 -78.58
CA LYS A 381 -14.68 0.53 -79.33
C LYS A 381 -15.85 1.49 -79.04
N ILE A 382 -15.89 2.61 -79.75
CA ILE A 382 -16.96 3.01 -80.70
C ILE A 382 -17.02 4.54 -80.85
N SER A 383 -16.90 4.94 -82.11
CA SER A 383 -16.90 6.29 -82.67
C SER A 383 -18.31 6.91 -82.81
N PRO A 384 -18.39 8.22 -83.12
CA PRO A 384 -19.43 9.15 -82.68
C PRO A 384 -20.44 9.52 -83.78
N GLU A 385 -21.50 10.28 -83.42
CA GLU A 385 -22.07 11.46 -84.11
C GLU A 385 -23.57 11.68 -83.80
N GLY A 386 -24.02 12.95 -83.70
CA GLY A 386 -25.46 13.25 -83.70
C GLY A 386 -25.97 14.60 -83.16
N HIS A 387 -25.68 15.70 -83.88
CA HIS A 387 -26.58 16.83 -84.25
C HIS A 387 -27.50 17.54 -83.21
N GLY A 388 -27.41 18.89 -83.18
CA GLY A 388 -28.22 19.78 -82.33
C GLY A 388 -29.37 20.54 -83.01
N PHE A 389 -30.06 21.42 -82.25
CA PHE A 389 -30.78 22.62 -82.74
C PHE A 389 -31.25 23.57 -81.59
N LEU A 390 -30.76 24.83 -81.64
CA LEU A 390 -31.34 26.18 -81.38
C LEU A 390 -32.20 26.58 -80.13
N GLY A 391 -31.83 27.74 -79.52
CA GLY A 391 -32.71 28.57 -78.67
C GLY A 391 -32.07 29.74 -77.86
N SER A 392 -31.75 30.86 -78.52
CA SER A 392 -31.53 32.27 -78.10
C SER A 392 -31.56 32.75 -76.61
N SER A 393 -30.51 33.52 -76.18
CA SER A 393 -30.53 34.95 -75.75
C SER A 393 -29.57 35.32 -74.58
N GLY A 394 -28.55 36.16 -74.84
CA GLY A 394 -28.23 37.36 -74.03
C GLY A 394 -27.13 37.38 -72.93
N ILE A 395 -25.98 37.99 -73.30
CA ILE A 395 -24.99 38.80 -72.51
C ILE A 395 -23.66 38.09 -72.08
N PRO A 396 -22.47 38.73 -72.26
CA PRO A 396 -21.19 38.04 -72.46
C PRO A 396 -20.33 37.86 -71.20
N GLY A 397 -19.51 36.80 -71.19
CA GLY A 397 -18.57 36.48 -70.12
C GLY A 397 -17.19 37.15 -70.25
N PRO A 398 -16.42 37.27 -69.16
CA PRO A 398 -15.03 37.73 -69.18
C PRO A 398 -14.00 36.57 -69.23
N PRO A 399 -12.75 36.84 -69.68
CA PRO A 399 -11.67 35.85 -69.92
C PRO A 399 -10.81 35.52 -68.66
N PRO A 400 -9.87 34.55 -68.73
CA PRO A 400 -9.29 33.82 -67.57
C PRO A 400 -8.04 34.49 -66.93
N PRO A 401 -7.52 33.97 -65.79
CA PRO A 401 -6.68 34.72 -64.85
C PRO A 401 -5.15 34.48 -64.97
N PRO A 402 -4.31 35.44 -64.50
CA PRO A 402 -3.00 35.13 -63.91
C PRO A 402 -2.69 36.04 -62.66
N PRO A 403 -1.49 36.02 -62.02
CA PRO A 403 -1.20 35.39 -60.72
C PRO A 403 -0.94 36.36 -59.54
N LEU A 404 -0.75 35.78 -58.33
CA LEU A 404 -0.42 36.39 -57.03
C LEU A 404 0.55 37.60 -57.05
N PRO A 405 0.35 38.57 -56.14
CA PRO A 405 1.41 39.40 -55.61
C PRO A 405 1.71 39.10 -54.13
N GLY A 406 2.98 38.87 -53.82
CA GLY A 406 3.49 38.96 -52.46
C GLY A 406 3.71 40.41 -52.03
N GLY A 407 3.73 40.61 -50.70
CA GLY A 407 4.45 41.70 -50.04
C GLY A 407 3.60 42.85 -49.50
N GLY A 408 3.49 42.93 -48.16
CA GLY A 408 3.50 44.21 -47.46
C GLY A 408 2.35 44.53 -46.52
N THR A 409 2.62 44.36 -45.21
CA THR A 409 2.08 45.12 -44.06
C THR A 409 0.66 44.83 -43.56
N SER A 410 0.61 44.44 -42.29
CA SER A 410 -0.55 44.14 -41.44
C SER A 410 -1.34 45.39 -41.02
N PRO A 411 -2.69 45.33 -40.90
CA PRO A 411 -3.47 46.29 -40.13
C PRO A 411 -3.66 45.83 -38.66
N PRO A 412 -3.94 46.75 -37.71
CA PRO A 412 -4.07 46.45 -36.28
C PRO A 412 -5.44 45.86 -35.91
N PRO A 413 -5.56 45.17 -34.76
CA PRO A 413 -6.80 44.53 -34.32
C PRO A 413 -7.85 45.51 -33.75
N PRO A 414 -9.15 45.13 -33.73
CA PRO A 414 -10.24 45.97 -33.22
C PRO A 414 -10.27 46.05 -31.68
N PRO A 415 -10.86 47.11 -31.09
CA PRO A 415 -10.90 47.32 -29.64
C PRO A 415 -11.92 46.41 -28.93
N PRO A 416 -11.74 46.13 -27.61
CA PRO A 416 -12.61 45.27 -26.83
C PRO A 416 -13.95 45.93 -26.45
N PRO A 417 -15.03 45.15 -26.19
CA PRO A 417 -16.33 45.68 -25.77
C PRO A 417 -16.31 46.12 -24.30
N ALA A 418 -17.08 47.19 -24.01
CA ALA A 418 -17.20 47.81 -22.69
C ALA A 418 -17.98 46.95 -21.67
N PRO A 419 -17.74 47.10 -20.35
CA PRO A 419 -18.42 46.34 -19.30
C PRO A 419 -19.86 46.85 -19.04
N PRO A 420 -20.84 45.99 -18.73
CA PRO A 420 -22.17 46.42 -18.34
C PRO A 420 -22.25 46.79 -16.86
N LEU A 421 -22.93 47.90 -16.54
CA LEU A 421 -23.26 48.32 -15.18
C LEU A 421 -24.24 47.33 -14.48
N PRO A 422 -24.19 47.22 -13.14
CA PRO A 422 -25.06 46.33 -12.38
C PRO A 422 -26.43 46.98 -12.09
N GLY A 423 -27.52 46.27 -12.40
CA GLY A 423 -28.85 46.67 -11.92
C GLY A 423 -29.99 46.24 -12.83
N GLY A 424 -30.44 45.00 -12.69
CA GLY A 424 -31.70 44.51 -13.26
C GLY A 424 -31.96 43.05 -12.86
N PRO A 425 -33.18 42.68 -12.43
CA PRO A 425 -33.47 41.33 -11.95
C PRO A 425 -33.42 40.31 -13.10
N LEU A 426 -32.80 39.15 -12.84
CA LEU A 426 -32.76 38.02 -13.78
C LEU A 426 -34.16 37.36 -13.90
N PRO A 427 -34.57 36.92 -15.11
CA PRO A 427 -35.83 36.21 -15.31
C PRO A 427 -35.77 34.75 -14.81
N PRO A 428 -36.91 34.13 -14.46
CA PRO A 428 -36.95 32.77 -13.93
C PRO A 428 -36.63 31.70 -15.00
N PRO A 429 -36.10 30.53 -14.60
CA PRO A 429 -35.73 29.46 -15.52
C PRO A 429 -36.95 28.74 -16.12
N PRO A 430 -36.86 28.24 -17.37
CA PRO A 430 -37.95 27.56 -18.05
C PRO A 430 -38.15 26.10 -17.57
N PRO A 431 -39.37 25.55 -17.72
CA PRO A 431 -39.73 24.20 -17.26
C PRO A 431 -39.18 23.09 -18.18
N PRO A 432 -39.03 21.85 -17.68
CA PRO A 432 -38.49 20.74 -18.46
C PRO A 432 -39.57 20.18 -19.41
N LEU A 433 -39.20 19.93 -20.68
CA LEU A 433 -40.06 19.22 -21.63
C LEU A 433 -39.67 17.73 -21.76
N PRO A 434 -40.64 16.87 -22.09
CA PRO A 434 -40.62 15.44 -21.78
C PRO A 434 -40.22 14.55 -22.96
N GLY A 435 -39.51 13.45 -22.64
CA GLY A 435 -39.68 12.14 -23.27
C GLY A 435 -39.21 11.95 -24.71
N ILE A 436 -38.08 11.25 -24.88
CA ILE A 436 -37.87 10.34 -26.02
C ILE A 436 -37.39 8.99 -25.47
N ILE A 437 -38.06 7.94 -25.93
CA ILE A 437 -38.05 6.55 -25.52
C ILE A 437 -37.04 5.74 -26.38
N GLY A 438 -36.39 4.73 -25.79
CA GLY A 438 -35.73 3.60 -26.46
C GLY A 438 -34.24 3.85 -26.75
N ILE A 439 -33.28 3.06 -26.25
CA ILE A 439 -33.04 1.62 -26.52
C ILE A 439 -32.33 0.99 -25.28
N PRO A 440 -32.68 -0.23 -24.83
CA PRO A 440 -31.97 -0.92 -23.75
C PRO A 440 -30.66 -1.60 -24.23
N PRO A 441 -29.63 -1.71 -23.38
CA PRO A 441 -28.38 -2.40 -23.72
C PRO A 441 -28.58 -3.93 -23.85
N PRO A 442 -27.71 -4.62 -24.61
CA PRO A 442 -27.88 -6.04 -24.97
C PRO A 442 -27.71 -6.99 -23.76
N PRO A 443 -28.37 -8.17 -23.77
CA PRO A 443 -28.30 -9.16 -22.69
C PRO A 443 -26.97 -9.92 -22.67
N PRO A 444 -26.47 -10.33 -21.48
CA PRO A 444 -25.28 -11.15 -21.35
C PRO A 444 -25.50 -12.59 -21.87
N PRO A 445 -24.45 -13.27 -22.37
CA PRO A 445 -24.57 -14.59 -22.99
C PRO A 445 -24.95 -15.69 -21.96
N PRO A 446 -25.61 -16.78 -22.43
CA PRO A 446 -26.14 -17.83 -21.57
C PRO A 446 -25.03 -18.68 -20.96
N LEU A 447 -24.97 -18.74 -19.63
CA LEU A 447 -24.06 -19.62 -18.90
C LEU A 447 -24.61 -21.06 -18.98
N PHE A 448 -24.05 -21.85 -19.89
CA PHE A 448 -24.24 -23.30 -19.91
C PHE A 448 -23.67 -23.91 -18.62
N GLY A 449 -24.45 -24.79 -18.01
CA GLY A 449 -24.16 -25.43 -16.73
C GLY A 449 -22.90 -26.30 -16.76
N GLY A 450 -21.90 -25.89 -15.98
CA GLY A 450 -20.88 -26.77 -15.42
C GLY A 450 -21.19 -27.08 -13.95
N PRO A 451 -20.76 -28.24 -13.43
CA PRO A 451 -20.96 -28.60 -12.02
C PRO A 451 -20.25 -27.59 -11.11
N PRO A 452 -20.79 -27.30 -9.90
CA PRO A 452 -20.18 -26.35 -8.99
C PRO A 452 -18.76 -26.79 -8.59
N PRO A 453 -17.83 -25.83 -8.39
CA PRO A 453 -16.50 -26.15 -7.89
C PRO A 453 -16.59 -26.80 -6.50
N PRO A 454 -15.69 -27.73 -6.15
CA PRO A 454 -15.74 -28.46 -4.88
C PRO A 454 -15.59 -27.49 -3.70
N LEU A 455 -16.43 -27.67 -2.67
CA LEU A 455 -16.36 -26.88 -1.45
C LEU A 455 -15.03 -27.12 -0.69
N PRO A 456 -14.43 -26.08 -0.09
CA PRO A 456 -13.30 -26.23 0.82
C PRO A 456 -13.66 -27.09 2.05
N PRO A 457 -12.72 -27.86 2.62
CA PRO A 457 -12.96 -28.63 3.84
C PRO A 457 -13.22 -27.66 5.00
N GLY A 458 -14.40 -27.72 5.61
CA GLY A 458 -14.76 -26.94 6.79
C GLY A 458 -16.05 -26.11 6.69
N GLY A 459 -16.72 -26.11 5.54
CA GLY A 459 -18.03 -25.48 5.37
C GLY A 459 -19.17 -26.29 6.00
N GLY A 460 -19.23 -26.35 7.33
CA GLY A 460 -20.40 -26.88 8.04
C GLY A 460 -21.63 -26.02 7.79
N ILE A 461 -22.75 -26.64 7.41
CA ILE A 461 -24.07 -26.01 7.33
C ILE A 461 -24.41 -25.46 8.73
N PRO A 462 -24.84 -24.20 8.89
CA PRO A 462 -25.27 -23.71 10.21
C PRO A 462 -26.51 -24.54 10.65
N PRO A 463 -26.58 -24.99 11.91
CA PRO A 463 -27.72 -25.78 12.37
C PRO A 463 -29.00 -24.95 12.30
N PHE A 464 -30.11 -25.61 11.98
CA PHE A 464 -31.43 -25.00 11.92
C PHE A 464 -31.80 -24.37 13.27
N PRO A 465 -32.53 -23.23 13.29
CA PRO A 465 -32.93 -22.60 14.54
C PRO A 465 -33.99 -23.47 15.23
N GLY A 466 -33.65 -24.08 16.37
CA GLY A 466 -34.63 -24.76 17.23
C GLY A 466 -34.11 -25.94 18.06
N GLU A 467 -32.93 -26.50 17.79
CA GLU A 467 -32.38 -27.58 18.61
C GLU A 467 -31.64 -27.05 19.85
N PRO A 468 -31.92 -27.56 21.06
CA PRO A 468 -31.16 -27.19 22.26
C PRO A 468 -29.75 -27.75 22.13
N LEU A 469 -28.76 -26.87 21.99
CA LEU A 469 -27.35 -27.24 22.07
C LEU A 469 -26.99 -27.48 23.53
N ASP A 470 -26.49 -28.67 23.84
CA ASP A 470 -25.95 -29.00 25.17
C ASP A 470 -24.62 -28.24 25.35
N LEU A 471 -24.68 -27.11 26.05
CA LEU A 471 -23.56 -26.19 26.27
C LEU A 471 -22.97 -26.39 27.67
N PRO A 472 -21.63 -26.50 27.80
CA PRO A 472 -21.01 -26.81 29.08
C PRO A 472 -21.12 -25.66 30.09
N TYR A 473 -21.04 -26.00 31.38
CA TYR A 473 -21.03 -25.06 32.51
C TYR A 473 -22.23 -24.10 32.59
N GLY A 474 -23.40 -24.50 32.09
CA GLY A 474 -24.64 -23.70 32.17
C GLY A 474 -24.65 -22.47 31.25
N MET A 475 -23.80 -22.45 30.22
CA MET A 475 -23.78 -21.42 29.19
C MET A 475 -25.14 -21.30 28.50
N LYS A 476 -25.59 -20.06 28.29
CA LYS A 476 -26.73 -19.77 27.42
C LYS A 476 -26.27 -19.69 25.98
N GLN A 477 -27.14 -20.10 25.05
CA GLN A 477 -26.87 -19.94 23.63
C GLN A 477 -26.68 -18.46 23.30
N LYS A 478 -25.55 -18.12 22.67
CA LYS A 478 -25.25 -16.75 22.25
C LYS A 478 -26.27 -16.29 21.21
N LYS A 479 -26.67 -15.01 21.31
CA LYS A 479 -27.58 -14.38 20.36
C LYS A 479 -26.91 -14.32 18.98
N ILE A 480 -27.60 -14.83 17.97
CA ILE A 480 -27.11 -14.79 16.58
C ILE A 480 -27.56 -13.47 15.95
N TYR A 481 -26.62 -12.58 15.66
CA TYR A 481 -26.90 -11.35 14.93
C TYR A 481 -26.91 -11.66 13.43
N LYS A 482 -27.96 -11.20 12.73
CA LYS A 482 -28.06 -11.25 11.27
C LYS A 482 -27.83 -9.84 10.73
N PRO A 483 -26.66 -9.55 10.15
CA PRO A 483 -26.42 -8.26 9.52
C PRO A 483 -27.39 -8.04 8.36
N GLU A 484 -27.89 -6.81 8.21
CA GLU A 484 -28.81 -6.44 7.13
C GLU A 484 -28.12 -6.35 5.76
N VAL A 485 -26.80 -6.17 5.76
CA VAL A 485 -25.97 -6.00 4.56
C VAL A 485 -24.96 -7.16 4.48
N PRO A 486 -24.65 -7.71 3.29
CA PRO A 486 -23.59 -8.70 3.16
C PRO A 486 -22.25 -8.11 3.62
N MET A 487 -21.61 -8.81 4.56
CA MET A 487 -20.36 -8.40 5.19
C MET A 487 -19.17 -9.13 4.57
N LYS A 488 -18.00 -8.50 4.58
CA LYS A 488 -16.72 -9.17 4.30
C LYS A 488 -16.56 -10.31 5.30
N ARG A 489 -16.40 -11.54 4.79
CA ARG A 489 -16.09 -12.68 5.64
C ARG A 489 -14.71 -12.49 6.22
N ILE A 490 -14.62 -12.62 7.53
CA ILE A 490 -13.36 -12.62 8.22
C ILE A 490 -13.03 -14.08 8.56
N ASN A 491 -11.82 -14.53 8.25
CA ASN A 491 -11.40 -15.91 8.47
C ASN A 491 -10.96 -16.09 9.93
N TRP A 492 -11.92 -16.31 10.82
CA TRP A 492 -11.64 -16.56 12.25
C TRP A 492 -11.65 -18.07 12.51
N LEU A 493 -10.76 -18.52 13.39
CA LEU A 493 -10.84 -19.87 13.95
C LEU A 493 -11.97 -19.88 14.99
N LYS A 494 -12.99 -20.69 14.74
CA LYS A 494 -14.12 -20.85 15.65
C LYS A 494 -13.69 -21.67 16.86
N ILE A 495 -13.87 -21.12 18.05
CA ILE A 495 -13.64 -21.85 19.31
C ILE A 495 -14.87 -22.73 19.57
N GLU A 496 -14.66 -24.03 19.80
CA GLU A 496 -15.77 -24.92 20.16
C GLU A 496 -16.14 -24.75 21.64
N PRO A 497 -17.43 -24.63 21.99
CA PRO A 497 -17.84 -24.46 23.39
C PRO A 497 -17.34 -25.56 24.33
N LYS A 498 -17.12 -26.78 23.82
CA LYS A 498 -16.61 -27.93 24.58
C LYS A 498 -15.14 -27.81 24.99
N GLU A 499 -14.39 -26.92 24.34
CA GLU A 499 -12.97 -26.65 24.63
C GLU A 499 -12.78 -25.54 25.67
N LEU A 500 -13.86 -24.90 26.13
CA LEU A 500 -13.80 -23.83 27.12
C LEU A 500 -13.61 -24.40 28.53
N SER A 501 -12.74 -23.78 29.32
CA SER A 501 -12.54 -24.11 30.74
C SER A 501 -13.55 -23.40 31.64
N GLU A 502 -13.88 -23.98 32.80
CA GLU A 502 -14.89 -23.45 33.76
C GLU A 502 -14.60 -22.00 34.24
N ASN A 503 -13.34 -21.58 34.23
CA ASN A 503 -12.90 -20.23 34.61
C ASN A 503 -12.72 -19.27 33.43
N CYS A 504 -13.05 -19.69 32.21
CA CYS A 504 -12.86 -18.89 31.01
C CYS A 504 -13.66 -17.59 31.06
N PHE A 505 -13.04 -16.50 30.61
CA PHE A 505 -13.67 -15.18 30.47
C PHE A 505 -15.04 -15.25 29.77
N TRP A 506 -15.13 -16.03 28.68
CA TRP A 506 -16.34 -16.18 27.86
C TRP A 506 -17.55 -16.78 28.61
N LEU A 507 -17.34 -17.44 29.75
CA LEU A 507 -18.43 -17.93 30.61
C LEU A 507 -19.06 -16.85 31.48
N LYS A 508 -18.29 -15.82 31.85
CA LYS A 508 -18.69 -14.80 32.83
C LYS A 508 -19.22 -13.52 32.17
N VAL A 509 -18.93 -13.33 30.89
CA VAL A 509 -19.28 -12.12 30.15
C VAL A 509 -20.75 -12.13 29.74
N LYS A 510 -21.43 -11.02 30.01
CA LYS A 510 -22.80 -10.75 29.53
C LYS A 510 -22.73 -9.87 28.29
N GLU A 511 -22.53 -10.49 27.14
CA GLU A 511 -22.34 -9.81 25.84
C GLU A 511 -23.52 -8.88 25.51
N ASP A 512 -24.74 -9.27 25.90
CA ASP A 512 -25.96 -8.47 25.72
C ASP A 512 -25.86 -7.04 26.32
N LYS A 513 -25.01 -6.84 27.35
CA LYS A 513 -24.80 -5.51 27.96
C LYS A 513 -23.98 -4.55 27.11
N PHE A 514 -23.24 -5.08 26.14
CA PHE A 514 -22.35 -4.32 25.25
C PHE A 514 -22.94 -4.20 23.84
N GLU A 515 -24.19 -4.65 23.64
CA GLU A 515 -24.92 -4.42 22.40
C GLU A 515 -25.17 -2.92 22.22
N ASN A 516 -24.56 -2.34 21.19
CA ASN A 516 -24.79 -0.96 20.78
C ASN A 516 -25.23 -0.93 19.31
N PRO A 517 -26.49 -0.56 19.00
CA PRO A 517 -26.99 -0.44 17.63
C PRO A 517 -26.11 0.44 16.73
N ASP A 518 -25.54 1.52 17.27
CA ASP A 518 -24.68 2.44 16.54
C ASP A 518 -23.34 1.78 16.16
N LEU A 519 -22.82 0.91 17.04
CA LEU A 519 -21.62 0.12 16.76
C LEU A 519 -21.87 -0.88 15.64
N PHE A 520 -23.03 -1.56 15.65
CA PHE A 520 -23.42 -2.47 14.56
C PHE A 520 -23.59 -1.74 13.23
N ALA A 521 -24.19 -0.55 13.23
CA ALA A 521 -24.31 0.30 12.04
C ALA A 521 -22.93 0.71 11.49
N LYS A 522 -22.00 1.12 12.36
CA LYS A 522 -20.61 1.45 11.98
C LYS A 522 -19.87 0.24 11.41
N LEU A 523 -20.02 -0.93 12.02
CA LEU A 523 -19.43 -2.17 11.50
C LEU A 523 -19.99 -2.49 10.11
N ALA A 524 -21.32 -2.41 9.93
CA ALA A 524 -21.96 -2.62 8.64
C ALA A 524 -21.43 -1.65 7.56
N LEU A 525 -21.30 -0.37 7.88
CA LEU A 525 -20.78 0.65 6.96
C LEU A 525 -19.32 0.36 6.54
N ASN A 526 -18.46 0.00 7.50
CA ASN A 526 -17.03 -0.18 7.26
C ASN A 526 -16.68 -1.52 6.61
N PHE A 527 -17.47 -2.57 6.87
CA PHE A 527 -17.14 -3.94 6.49
C PHE A 527 -18.14 -4.58 5.51
N ALA A 528 -19.14 -3.84 4.99
CA ALA A 528 -19.98 -4.32 3.90
C ALA A 528 -19.15 -4.63 2.64
N THR A 529 -19.48 -5.72 1.95
CA THR A 529 -18.82 -6.11 0.69
C THR A 529 -19.21 -5.22 -0.49
N GLN A 530 -20.31 -4.48 -0.39
CA GLN A 530 -20.74 -3.49 -1.38
C GLN A 530 -21.05 -2.18 -0.66
N LYS A 531 -20.31 -1.11 -0.99
CA LYS A 531 -20.64 0.24 -0.52
C LYS A 531 -21.87 0.70 -1.29
N LYS A 532 -23.05 0.67 -0.67
CA LYS A 532 -24.15 1.53 -1.11
C LYS A 532 -23.78 2.95 -0.72
N ASP A 533 -23.91 3.89 -1.65
CA ASP A 533 -23.87 5.33 -1.36
C ASP A 533 -25.03 5.68 -0.43
N LEU A 534 -24.81 5.49 0.87
CA LEU A 534 -25.66 6.02 1.91
C LEU A 534 -25.27 7.48 2.06
N ALA A 535 -26.19 8.37 1.66
CA ALA A 535 -26.00 9.81 1.67
C ALA A 535 -25.51 10.29 3.04
N HIS A 536 -24.55 11.22 3.02
CA HIS A 536 -23.89 11.85 4.18
C HIS A 536 -24.83 12.40 5.28
N SER A 537 -26.14 12.44 5.08
CA SER A 537 -27.11 12.97 6.04
C SER A 537 -27.42 12.03 7.22
N GLU A 538 -27.21 10.71 7.12
CA GLU A 538 -27.50 9.78 8.23
C GLU A 538 -26.31 9.54 9.17
N ILE A 539 -25.09 9.95 8.78
CA ILE A 539 -23.85 9.72 9.55
C ILE A 539 -23.77 10.61 10.81
N LEU A 540 -24.46 11.76 10.82
CA LEU A 540 -24.42 12.71 11.94
C LEU A 540 -25.38 12.36 13.09
N GLN A 541 -26.28 11.37 12.93
CA GLN A 541 -27.21 10.97 14.01
C GLN A 541 -26.67 9.87 14.95
N LEU A 542 -25.52 9.25 14.65
CA LEU A 542 -24.93 8.13 15.43
C LEU A 542 -23.84 8.57 16.44
N PHE A 543 -23.83 9.85 16.82
CA PHE A 543 -22.99 10.37 17.90
C PHE A 543 -23.84 11.13 18.92
N PRO A 544 -24.37 10.45 19.96
CA PRO A 544 -24.88 11.16 21.11
C PRO A 544 -23.69 11.77 21.87
N ILE A 545 -23.61 13.11 21.87
CA ILE A 545 -22.64 13.93 22.62
C ILE A 545 -22.87 13.83 24.17
N SER A 546 -23.69 12.88 24.63
CA SER A 546 -24.15 12.81 26.02
C SER A 546 -23.18 12.18 27.02
N GLU A 547 -22.07 11.55 26.61
CA GLU A 547 -21.13 10.92 27.56
C GLU A 547 -20.02 11.85 28.10
N PHE A 548 -19.85 13.06 27.54
CA PHE A 548 -18.88 14.04 28.08
C PHE A 548 -19.49 15.08 29.04
N SER A 549 -20.81 15.09 29.21
CA SER A 549 -21.51 15.96 30.17
C SER A 549 -21.33 15.53 31.64
N GLY A 550 -21.02 14.25 31.88
CA GLY A 550 -20.95 13.67 33.23
C GLY A 550 -19.68 13.95 34.03
N ILE A 551 -18.62 14.49 33.42
CA ILE A 551 -17.32 14.67 34.09
C ILE A 551 -17.10 16.13 34.57
N ILE A 552 -17.94 17.08 34.16
CA ILE A 552 -17.81 18.51 34.55
C ILE A 552 -18.68 18.87 35.78
N SER A 553 -19.47 17.94 36.34
CA SER A 553 -20.35 18.22 37.49
C SER A 553 -19.86 17.67 38.85
N LYS A 554 -18.58 17.29 39.00
CA LYS A 554 -18.03 16.79 40.27
C LYS A 554 -16.71 17.42 40.72
N SER A 555 -16.48 18.68 40.37
CA SER A 555 -15.42 19.50 40.98
C SER A 555 -15.93 20.90 41.31
N GLY A 556 -17.04 20.94 42.05
CA GLY A 556 -17.64 22.17 42.56
C GLY A 556 -18.21 21.95 43.95
N THR A 557 -17.31 21.83 44.93
CA THR A 557 -17.47 22.29 46.33
C THR A 557 -16.10 22.58 46.87
#